data_AF-A0A3D1JCA9-F1
#
_entry.id   AF-A0A3D1JCA9-F1
#
_cell.length_a   1.000
_cell.length_b   1.000
_cell.length_c   1.000
_cell.angle_alpha   90.00
_cell.angle_beta   90.00
_cell.angle_gamma   90.00
#
_symmetry.space_group_name_H-M   'P 1'
#
loop_
_entity.id
_entity.type
_entity.pdbx_description
1 polymer ?
#
loop_
_entity_poly.entity_id
_entity_poly.type
_entity_poly.pdbx_seq_one_letter_code
_entity_poly.pdbx_strand_id
1 'polypeptide(L)'
;GNYLETSGSAAFAYVMLKGYRTGLLPKEYALIGEQILASLTDLKLADRQEGYVLKDICLVAGLGGMQGKGTYKERDGSFAYYISEPIVENDAKGIGPLVFAYTEWCLLNQEHLI
;
A
#
# COMPACT_ATOMS: atom_id res chain seq x y z
N GLY A 1 5.96 -12.31 13.97
CA GLY A 1 7.04 -12.10 12.98
C GLY A 1 6.69 -10.92 12.10
N ASN A 2 7.59 -10.46 11.22
CA ASN A 2 7.25 -9.40 10.26
C ASN A 2 6.35 -9.95 9.12
N TYR A 3 5.69 -9.08 8.36
CA TYR A 3 4.82 -9.48 7.24
C TYR A 3 4.93 -8.52 6.04
N LEU A 4 4.54 -8.99 4.86
CA LEU A 4 4.45 -8.18 3.65
C LEU A 4 3.16 -7.37 3.67
N GLU A 5 3.27 -6.08 3.96
CA GLU A 5 2.14 -5.16 4.13
C GLU A 5 1.75 -4.47 2.81
N THR A 6 0.44 -4.40 2.54
CA THR A 6 -0.10 -4.00 1.23
C THR A 6 -0.19 -2.48 1.02
N SER A 7 -0.64 -1.70 2.01
CA SER A 7 -0.89 -0.27 1.83
C SER A 7 0.38 0.54 1.55
N GLY A 8 1.45 0.28 2.30
CA GLY A 8 2.76 0.87 2.11
C GLY A 8 3.40 0.44 0.80
N SER A 9 3.29 -0.83 0.43
CA SER A 9 3.79 -1.34 -0.86
C SER A 9 3.11 -0.63 -2.04
N ALA A 10 1.78 -0.49 -2.00
CA ALA A 10 1.03 0.24 -3.01
C ALA A 10 1.39 1.74 -3.04
N ALA A 11 1.61 2.37 -1.88
CA ALA A 11 2.04 3.75 -1.80
C ALA A 11 3.44 3.96 -2.41
N PHE A 12 4.38 3.03 -2.21
CA PHE A 12 5.68 3.08 -2.86
C PHE A 12 5.56 2.93 -4.39
N ALA A 13 4.77 1.98 -4.88
CA ALA A 13 4.51 1.87 -6.32
C ALA A 13 3.96 3.18 -6.89
N TYR A 14 2.97 3.78 -6.23
CA TYR A 14 2.39 5.06 -6.64
C TYR A 14 3.43 6.19 -6.71
N VAL A 15 4.22 6.39 -5.65
CA VAL A 15 5.22 7.47 -5.60
C VAL A 15 6.30 7.29 -6.65
N MET A 16 6.73 6.04 -6.89
CA MET A 16 7.74 5.73 -7.90
C MET A 16 7.24 5.99 -9.33
N LEU A 17 6.04 5.50 -9.66
CA LEU A 17 5.41 5.71 -10.96
C LEU A 17 5.13 7.19 -11.22
N LYS A 18 4.49 7.86 -10.24
CA LYS A 18 4.19 9.29 -10.33
C LYS A 18 5.44 10.13 -10.42
N GLY A 19 6.45 9.81 -9.61
CA GLY A 19 7.72 10.54 -9.58
C GLY A 19 8.43 10.50 -10.93
N TYR A 20 8.41 9.35 -11.61
CA TYR A 20 8.90 9.28 -12.99
C TYR A 20 8.04 10.10 -13.95
N ARG A 21 6.71 9.91 -13.93
CA ARG A 21 5.80 10.64 -14.83
C ARG A 21 5.92 12.17 -14.69
N THR A 22 6.17 12.68 -13.48
CA THR A 22 6.33 14.12 -13.24
C THR A 22 7.78 14.60 -13.39
N GLY A 23 8.72 13.74 -13.78
CA GLY A 23 10.13 14.09 -13.97
C GLY A 23 10.94 14.31 -12.69
N LEU A 24 10.41 13.90 -11.53
CA LEU A 24 11.09 13.99 -10.23
C LEU A 24 12.05 12.82 -9.97
N LEU A 25 11.80 11.67 -10.60
CA LEU A 25 12.61 10.46 -10.46
C LEU A 25 13.07 9.94 -11.83
N PRO A 26 14.27 9.33 -11.92
CA PRO A 26 14.74 8.69 -13.14
C PRO A 26 13.92 7.45 -13.50
N LYS A 27 13.99 7.03 -14.77
CA LYS A 27 13.22 5.90 -15.35
C LYS A 27 13.33 4.59 -14.57
N GLU A 28 14.47 4.33 -13.93
CA GLU A 28 14.66 3.14 -13.09
C GLU A 28 13.59 3.00 -12.00
N TYR A 29 13.09 4.10 -11.44
CA TYR A 29 12.04 4.06 -10.42
C TYR A 29 10.69 3.65 -11.00
N ALA A 30 10.38 4.01 -12.26
CA ALA A 30 9.17 3.50 -12.90
C ALA A 30 9.21 1.97 -13.03
N LEU A 31 10.35 1.41 -13.45
CA LEU A 31 10.52 -0.05 -13.55
C LEU A 31 10.35 -0.75 -12.20
N ILE A 32 10.88 -0.16 -11.13
CA ILE A 32 10.70 -0.68 -9.76
C ILE A 32 9.23 -0.57 -9.34
N GLY A 33 8.59 0.58 -9.59
CA GLY A 33 7.18 0.81 -9.28
C GLY A 33 6.25 -0.16 -9.99
N GLU A 34 6.51 -0.45 -11.27
CA GLU A 34 5.81 -1.47 -12.06
C GLU A 34 5.97 -2.87 -11.47
N GLN A 35 7.20 -3.25 -11.09
CA GLN A 35 7.47 -4.54 -10.45
C GLN A 35 6.75 -4.68 -9.11
N ILE A 36 6.71 -3.63 -8.30
CA ILE A 36 5.99 -3.62 -7.02
C ILE A 36 4.48 -3.77 -7.28
N LEU A 37 3.92 -3.00 -8.22
CA LEU A 37 2.48 -3.06 -8.53
C LEU A 37 2.07 -4.44 -9.05
N ALA A 38 2.86 -5.03 -9.96
CA ALA A 38 2.61 -6.37 -10.48
C ALA A 38 2.68 -7.41 -9.36
N SER A 39 3.75 -7.41 -8.56
CA SER A 39 3.93 -8.36 -7.45
C SER A 39 2.84 -8.22 -6.38
N LEU A 40 2.42 -6.98 -6.08
CA LEU A 40 1.33 -6.71 -5.15
C LEU A 40 0.01 -7.27 -5.67
N THR A 41 -0.29 -7.06 -6.95
CA THR A 41 -1.50 -7.58 -7.58
C THR A 41 -1.53 -9.11 -7.49
N ASP A 42 -0.44 -9.78 -7.85
CA ASP A 42 -0.34 -11.24 -7.83
C ASP A 42 -0.46 -11.84 -6.43
N LEU A 43 0.16 -11.21 -5.43
CA LEU A 43 0.22 -11.76 -4.07
C LEU A 43 -0.99 -11.38 -3.21
N LYS A 44 -1.52 -10.16 -3.41
CA LYS A 44 -2.43 -9.49 -2.46
C LYS A 44 -3.84 -9.29 -2.99
N LEU A 45 -4.04 -9.17 -4.30
CA LEU A 45 -5.36 -9.02 -4.91
C LEU A 45 -5.91 -10.41 -5.28
N ALA A 46 -6.72 -10.97 -4.41
CA ALA A 46 -7.31 -12.29 -4.61
C ALA A 46 -8.66 -12.18 -5.34
N ASP A 47 -8.85 -12.96 -6.39
CA ASP A 47 -10.18 -13.19 -6.98
C ASP A 47 -10.96 -14.19 -6.11
N ARG A 48 -12.14 -13.80 -5.64
CA ARG A 48 -13.05 -14.64 -4.85
C ARG A 48 -14.42 -14.65 -5.51
N GLN A 49 -15.27 -15.61 -5.16
CA GLN A 49 -16.60 -15.78 -5.75
C GLN A 49 -17.48 -14.50 -5.72
N GLU A 50 -17.28 -13.64 -4.72
CA GLU A 50 -18.03 -12.39 -4.53
C GLU A 50 -17.32 -11.15 -5.12
N GLY A 51 -16.17 -11.34 -5.78
CA GLY A 51 -15.34 -10.30 -6.36
C GLY A 51 -13.92 -10.27 -5.78
N TYR A 52 -13.17 -9.24 -6.17
CA TYR A 52 -11.79 -9.08 -5.73
C TYR A 52 -11.68 -8.65 -4.27
N VAL A 53 -10.68 -9.20 -3.58
CA VAL A 53 -10.33 -8.86 -2.20
C VAL A 53 -8.85 -8.49 -2.13
N LEU A 54 -8.57 -7.30 -1.61
CA LEU A 54 -7.22 -6.84 -1.31
C LEU A 54 -6.86 -7.18 0.14
N LYS A 55 -5.85 -8.03 0.33
CA LYS A 55 -5.48 -8.59 1.64
C LYS A 55 -4.30 -7.86 2.28
N ASP A 56 -4.00 -8.22 3.54
CA ASP A 56 -2.77 -7.88 4.26
C ASP A 56 -2.52 -6.38 4.48
N ILE A 57 -3.58 -5.64 4.82
CA ILE A 57 -3.50 -4.20 5.08
C ILE A 57 -3.38 -3.95 6.59
N CYS A 58 -2.41 -3.15 7.00
CA CYS A 58 -2.36 -2.64 8.38
C CYS A 58 -3.57 -1.72 8.62
N LEU A 59 -4.47 -2.08 9.54
CA LEU A 59 -5.69 -1.29 9.79
C LEU A 59 -5.35 0.12 10.29
N VAL A 60 -4.43 0.20 11.26
CA VAL A 60 -4.00 1.43 11.91
C VAL A 60 -2.64 1.21 12.57
N ALA A 61 -1.85 2.26 12.69
CA ALA A 61 -0.73 2.34 13.62
C ALA A 61 -0.53 3.82 14.02
N GLY A 62 0.07 4.06 15.18
CA GLY A 62 0.34 5.41 15.68
C GLY A 62 1.23 5.38 16.91
N LEU A 63 1.46 6.55 17.53
CA LEU A 63 2.29 6.67 18.72
C LEU A 63 1.52 7.30 19.88
N GLY A 64 1.93 7.01 21.11
CA GLY A 64 1.31 7.51 22.34
C GLY A 64 -0.02 6.86 22.65
N GLY A 65 -0.91 7.58 23.34
CA GLY A 65 -2.05 6.98 24.04
C GLY A 65 -1.75 7.00 25.54
N MET A 66 -2.75 7.37 26.33
CA MET A 66 -2.63 7.43 27.79
C MET A 66 -3.68 6.51 28.40
N GLN A 67 -3.31 5.75 29.42
CA GLN A 67 -4.31 5.07 30.25
C GLN A 67 -5.36 6.09 30.71
N GLY A 68 -6.63 5.82 30.41
CA GLY A 68 -7.75 6.68 30.81
C GLY A 68 -8.08 7.87 29.89
N LYS A 69 -7.42 8.03 28.73
CA LYS A 69 -7.86 8.99 27.69
C LYS A 69 -8.12 8.31 26.35
N GLY A 70 -9.41 8.15 26.02
CA GLY A 70 -9.86 7.47 24.81
C GLY A 70 -9.80 5.95 24.91
N THR A 71 -10.03 5.25 23.80
CA THR A 71 -10.03 3.78 23.70
C THR A 71 -8.65 3.18 23.39
N TYR A 72 -7.63 4.02 23.22
CA TYR A 72 -6.32 3.60 22.72
C TYR A 72 -5.40 3.13 23.85
N LYS A 73 -4.79 1.95 23.67
CA LYS A 73 -3.70 1.45 24.52
C LYS A 73 -2.45 2.31 24.33
N GLU A 74 -1.48 2.16 25.22
CA GLU A 74 -0.15 2.76 25.05
C GLU A 74 0.52 2.22 23.78
N ARG A 75 0.90 3.12 22.86
CA ARG A 75 1.57 2.80 21.59
C ARG A 75 3.00 3.31 21.67
N ASP A 76 3.90 2.42 22.05
CA ASP A 76 5.30 2.73 22.37
C ASP A 76 6.21 2.81 21.13
N GLY A 77 5.71 2.48 19.94
CA GLY A 77 6.49 2.46 18.71
C GLY A 77 7.49 1.30 18.62
N SER A 78 7.40 0.33 19.54
CA SER A 78 8.23 -0.88 19.48
C SER A 78 7.88 -1.75 18.27
N PHE A 79 8.81 -2.62 17.87
CA PHE A 79 8.52 -3.64 16.86
C PHE A 79 7.32 -4.51 17.26
N ALA A 80 7.25 -4.93 18.53
CA ALA A 80 6.15 -5.75 19.04
C ALA A 80 4.80 -5.01 18.90
N TYR A 81 4.78 -3.71 19.15
CA TYR A 81 3.60 -2.88 18.95
C TYR A 81 3.16 -2.86 17.47
N TYR A 82 4.04 -2.52 16.52
CA TYR A 82 3.67 -2.46 15.10
C TYR A 82 3.17 -3.80 14.54
N ILE A 83 3.75 -4.91 15.00
CA ILE A 83 3.33 -6.25 14.59
C ILE A 83 2.05 -6.71 15.31
N SER A 84 1.63 -6.04 16.37
CA SER A 84 0.38 -6.35 17.08
C SER A 84 -0.87 -5.72 16.46
N GLU A 85 -0.69 -4.73 15.58
CA GLU A 85 -1.82 -4.03 14.95
C GLU A 85 -2.61 -4.96 14.00
N PRO A 86 -3.93 -4.80 13.90
CA PRO A 86 -4.76 -5.69 13.08
C PRO A 86 -4.40 -5.65 11.60
N ILE A 87 -4.33 -6.83 11.00
CA ILE A 87 -4.21 -7.03 9.56
C ILE A 87 -5.60 -7.30 9.00
N VAL A 88 -6.04 -6.52 8.02
CA VAL A 88 -7.42 -6.54 7.49
C VAL A 88 -7.47 -6.61 5.96
N GLU A 89 -8.65 -6.89 5.43
CA GLU A 89 -8.96 -6.92 3.99
C GLU A 89 -9.78 -5.68 3.59
N ASN A 90 -9.61 -5.21 2.35
CA ASN A 90 -10.41 -4.14 1.73
C ASN A 90 -10.48 -2.80 2.51
N ASP A 91 -9.52 -2.52 3.39
CA ASP A 91 -9.43 -1.21 4.05
C ASP A 91 -9.04 -0.12 3.04
N ALA A 92 -9.67 1.05 3.17
CA ALA A 92 -9.47 2.18 2.26
C ALA A 92 -8.01 2.66 2.18
N LYS A 93 -7.22 2.44 3.24
CA LYS A 93 -5.78 2.80 3.27
C LYS A 93 -4.95 1.91 2.35
N GLY A 94 -5.41 0.71 2.01
CA GLY A 94 -4.80 -0.13 0.98
C GLY A 94 -5.41 0.10 -0.41
N ILE A 95 -6.75 0.18 -0.48
CA ILE A 95 -7.47 0.37 -1.76
C ILE A 95 -7.08 1.68 -2.44
N GLY A 96 -7.03 2.79 -1.70
CA GLY A 96 -6.69 4.10 -2.27
C GLY A 96 -5.33 4.13 -2.95
N PRO A 97 -4.24 3.78 -2.26
CA PRO A 97 -2.91 3.70 -2.87
C PRO A 97 -2.82 2.71 -4.05
N LEU A 98 -3.52 1.58 -4.01
CA LEU A 98 -3.55 0.65 -5.15
C LEU A 98 -4.18 1.30 -6.38
N VAL A 99 -5.33 1.96 -6.23
CA VAL A 99 -6.02 2.67 -7.32
C VAL A 99 -5.13 3.80 -7.87
N PHE A 100 -4.45 4.54 -7.00
CA PHE A 100 -3.52 5.59 -7.41
C PHE A 100 -2.33 5.03 -8.19
N ALA A 101 -1.71 3.96 -7.71
CA ALA A 101 -0.61 3.31 -8.40
C ALA A 101 -1.03 2.79 -9.78
N TYR A 102 -2.19 2.12 -9.86
CA TYR A 102 -2.73 1.60 -11.12
C TYR A 102 -3.08 2.72 -12.11
N THR A 103 -3.60 3.85 -11.62
CA THR A 103 -3.88 5.02 -12.47
C THR A 103 -2.61 5.60 -13.07
N GLU A 104 -1.56 5.75 -12.26
CA GLU A 104 -0.24 6.22 -12.73
C GLU A 104 0.37 5.24 -13.75
N TRP A 105 0.23 3.93 -13.51
CA TRP A 105 0.63 2.91 -14.48
C TRP A 105 -0.11 3.04 -15.82
N CYS A 106 -1.44 3.21 -15.79
CA CYS A 106 -2.23 3.45 -17.00
C CYS A 106 -1.76 4.69 -17.76
N LEU A 107 -1.50 5.81 -17.06
CA LEU A 107 -1.04 7.05 -17.69
C LEU A 107 0.31 6.87 -18.41
N LEU A 108 1.24 6.11 -17.82
CA LEU A 108 2.54 5.82 -18.42
C LEU A 108 2.45 4.87 -19.62
N ASN A 109 1.45 3.99 -19.65
CA ASN A 109 1.28 2.99 -20.71
C ASN A 109 0.28 3.42 -21.81
N GLN A 110 -0.42 4.55 -21.63
CA GLN A 110 -1.29 5.14 -22.65
C GLN A 110 -0.54 5.92 -23.74
N GLU A 111 0.76 6.22 -23.58
CA GLU A 111 1.61 6.80 -24.65
C GLU A 111 1.86 5.86 -25.85
N HIS A 112 1.24 4.67 -25.87
CA HIS A 112 1.28 3.73 -27.01
C HIS A 112 -0.06 3.52 -27.72
N LEU A 113 -1.09 4.30 -27.40
CA LEU A 113 -2.43 4.19 -28.01
C LEU A 113 -2.94 5.47 -28.71
N ILE A 114 -2.05 6.41 -29.02
CA ILE A 114 -2.36 7.60 -29.83
C ILE A 114 -1.30 7.81 -30.91
#